data_AF-A0A2N2F741-F1
#
_entry.id   AF-A0A2N2F741-F1
#
_cell.length_a   1.000
_cell.length_b   1.000
_cell.length_c   1.000
_cell.angle_alpha   90.00
_cell.angle_beta   90.00
_cell.angle_gamma   90.00
#
_symmetry.space_group_name_H-M   'P 1'
#
loop_
_entity.id
_entity.type
_entity.pdbx_description
1 polymer ?
#
loop_
_entity_poly.entity_id
_entity_poly.type
_entity_poly.pdbx_seq_one_letter_code
_entity_poly.pdbx_strand_id
1 'polypeptide(L)'
;MRIRLLQSALCALFIFTAITAAYAVGEKPDDVLRFDISRFQIEGNTLLDTADVEKKLAPFTGKAKDFGTVQEALDALEQAYRDRGFSLVMVMLPEQELEKGVVRLKVIEASLGKITVEGNRFFEQENIRRSLPGLRPGGTPDINAVSRSLKLSNDNPAKKTTLQLKTGEKENETDAILTVKDEKPWKLGITGDNTGNKETGPTRLGVLLQHANVFDRDHLLTMQYTTSPEKIDRVSIYSLGYRVPFYSLGSSLELIGAYSNVDSGTINVAANNLNVSGKGSILGIHYNQNLTRISSYEHKVTLGLDYRAYENNVDFLGNQLGNNVTVHPVSLTYGGTLSLEKINTGFYLMGMQNIPGSWDGRDNAIDFENARAGASRGYNMLRYGANLSYVLGADWQARALVNGQYTNDRLVPGEQYGIGGG
;
A
#
# COMPACT_ATOMS: atom_id res chain seq x y z
N MET A 1 -35.32 46.40 38.50
CA MET A 1 -35.22 44.96 38.85
C MET A 1 -34.23 44.32 37.87
N ARG A 2 -32.92 44.40 38.17
CA ARG A 2 -32.06 43.36 38.79
C ARG A 2 -31.53 42.30 37.80
N ILE A 3 -30.20 42.36 37.56
CA ILE A 3 -29.20 41.24 37.65
C ILE A 3 -29.17 40.24 36.45
N ARG A 4 -28.05 39.83 35.82
CA ARG A 4 -26.56 39.93 36.00
C ARG A 4 -25.87 39.86 34.60
N LEU A 5 -24.82 40.65 34.28
CA LEU A 5 -23.35 40.36 34.34
C LEU A 5 -22.84 39.16 33.46
N LEU A 6 -21.69 39.20 32.75
CA LEU A 6 -20.71 40.27 32.41
C LEU A 6 -19.62 39.76 31.40
N GLN A 7 -19.09 40.62 30.50
CA GLN A 7 -17.71 40.65 29.87
C GLN A 7 -17.15 39.41 29.10
N SER A 8 -16.20 39.47 28.15
CA SER A 8 -15.50 40.53 27.35
C SER A 8 -14.75 39.82 26.18
N ALA A 9 -14.33 40.38 25.01
CA ALA A 9 -13.89 41.71 24.53
C ALA A 9 -12.46 42.12 24.99
N LEU A 10 -11.54 42.69 24.19
CA LEU A 10 -11.37 42.88 22.72
C LEU A 10 -9.84 43.12 22.46
N CYS A 11 -9.40 43.21 21.20
CA CYS A 11 -8.02 43.62 20.81
C CYS A 11 -7.64 45.05 21.23
N ALA A 12 -6.34 45.32 21.47
CA ALA A 12 -5.54 46.39 20.82
C ALA A 12 -4.08 46.47 21.31
N LEU A 13 -3.19 47.01 20.45
CA LEU A 13 -1.81 47.44 20.73
C LEU A 13 -1.72 48.46 21.88
N PHE A 14 -0.61 48.48 22.66
CA PHE A 14 0.48 49.48 22.48
C PHE A 14 1.64 49.37 23.49
N ILE A 15 2.75 50.02 23.10
CA ILE A 15 3.88 50.56 23.89
C ILE A 15 5.04 49.63 24.27
N PHE A 16 6.18 50.02 23.69
CA PHE A 16 7.56 49.69 24.00
C PHE A 16 8.00 50.36 25.32
N THR A 17 8.51 49.62 26.29
CA THR A 17 9.37 50.20 27.36
C THR A 17 10.44 49.20 27.74
N ALA A 18 11.70 49.55 27.49
CA ALA A 18 12.84 48.77 27.92
C ALA A 18 13.05 48.92 29.43
N ILE A 19 13.23 47.81 30.13
CA ILE A 19 13.84 47.78 31.47
C ILE A 19 15.17 47.05 31.33
N THR A 20 16.24 47.83 31.23
CA THR A 20 17.62 47.35 31.34
C THR A 20 17.93 46.98 32.78
N ALA A 21 17.53 45.77 33.19
CA ALA A 21 18.05 45.12 34.38
C ALA A 21 19.37 44.42 34.01
N ALA A 22 20.50 45.10 34.23
CA ALA A 22 21.82 44.56 33.98
C ALA A 22 22.16 43.47 35.01
N TYR A 23 21.71 42.24 34.76
CA TYR A 23 22.34 41.06 35.33
C TYR A 23 23.63 40.81 34.56
N ALA A 24 24.73 41.28 35.14
CA ALA A 24 26.06 40.85 34.77
C ALA A 24 26.22 39.36 35.14
N VAL A 25 25.72 38.49 34.27
CA VAL A 25 26.20 37.11 34.19
C VAL A 25 27.65 37.23 33.75
N GLY A 26 28.57 37.01 34.69
CA GLY A 26 29.97 36.86 34.33
C GLY A 26 30.10 35.66 33.40
N GLU A 27 30.43 35.91 32.14
CA GLU A 27 30.92 34.87 31.24
C GLU A 27 32.13 34.23 31.91
N LYS A 28 31.93 33.03 32.49
CA LYS A 28 33.04 32.09 32.55
C LYS A 28 33.39 31.80 31.10
N PRO A 29 34.68 31.84 30.71
CA PRO A 29 35.07 31.23 29.45
C PRO A 29 34.65 29.77 29.54
N ASP A 30 33.78 29.34 28.63
CA ASP A 30 33.58 27.92 28.37
C ASP A 30 34.92 27.37 27.88
N ASP A 31 35.68 26.76 28.79
CA ASP A 31 36.95 26.08 28.54
C ASP A 31 36.71 24.73 27.82
N VAL A 32 35.91 24.82 26.76
CA VAL A 32 35.61 23.73 25.83
C VAL A 32 36.86 23.57 24.98
N LEU A 33 37.52 22.42 25.14
CA LEU A 33 38.70 22.06 24.36
C LEU A 33 38.41 22.15 22.86
N ARG A 34 39.06 23.10 22.19
CA ARG A 34 38.96 23.30 20.74
C ARG A 34 40.16 22.76 19.98
N PHE A 35 39.91 22.17 18.83
CA PHE A 35 40.91 21.58 17.94
C PHE A 35 40.50 21.73 16.46
N ASP A 36 41.48 21.59 15.57
CA ASP A 36 41.26 21.66 14.12
C ASP A 36 41.01 20.25 13.56
N ILE A 37 39.93 20.07 12.80
CA ILE A 37 39.58 18.82 12.11
C ILE A 37 39.89 18.98 10.62
N SER A 38 41.01 18.39 10.19
CA SER A 38 41.46 18.33 8.80
C SER A 38 40.58 17.42 7.94
N ARG A 39 40.22 16.24 8.45
CA ARG A 39 39.32 15.26 7.80
C ARG A 39 38.79 14.22 8.78
N PHE A 40 37.71 13.57 8.39
CA PHE A 40 37.29 12.30 8.99
C PHE A 40 37.87 11.12 8.21
N GLN A 41 38.22 10.04 8.91
CA GLN A 41 38.64 8.77 8.33
C GLN A 41 37.68 7.69 8.81
N ILE A 42 37.05 6.98 7.87
CA ILE A 42 35.96 6.04 8.18
C ILE A 42 36.45 4.61 8.02
N GLU A 43 36.35 3.82 9.09
CA GLU A 43 36.70 2.41 9.12
C GLU A 43 35.41 1.57 9.15
N GLY A 44 35.37 0.45 8.43
CA GLY A 44 34.23 -0.48 8.45
C GLY A 44 33.02 -0.10 7.59
N ASN A 45 33.05 1.01 6.85
CA ASN A 45 32.04 1.31 5.84
C ASN A 45 32.17 0.36 4.63
N THR A 46 31.16 -0.46 4.38
CA THR A 46 31.02 -1.25 3.14
C THR A 46 29.72 -1.00 2.39
N LEU A 47 28.71 -0.41 3.05
CA LEU A 47 27.36 -0.21 2.49
C LEU A 47 27.14 1.16 1.83
N LEU A 48 27.94 2.18 2.15
CA LEU A 48 27.83 3.53 1.60
C LEU A 48 28.98 3.87 0.66
N ASP A 49 28.70 4.63 -0.39
CA ASP A 49 29.75 5.20 -1.22
C ASP A 49 30.60 6.22 -0.43
N THR A 50 31.92 6.11 -0.53
CA THR A 50 32.86 6.94 0.23
C THR A 50 32.72 8.43 -0.08
N ALA A 51 32.44 8.82 -1.33
CA ALA A 51 32.28 10.23 -1.69
C ALA A 51 30.98 10.82 -1.12
N ASP A 52 29.91 10.04 -1.03
CA ASP A 52 28.68 10.44 -0.33
C ASP A 52 28.93 10.63 1.18
N VAL A 53 29.74 9.76 1.79
CA VAL A 53 30.12 9.86 3.22
C VAL A 53 31.00 11.09 3.48
N GLU A 54 32.05 11.31 2.68
CA GLU A 54 32.91 12.50 2.76
C GLU A 54 32.10 13.79 2.59
N LYS A 55 31.20 13.83 1.61
CA LYS A 55 30.30 14.97 1.37
C LYS A 55 29.35 15.23 2.54
N LYS A 56 28.84 14.17 3.19
CA LYS A 56 27.99 14.29 4.39
C LYS A 56 28.78 14.84 5.59
N LEU A 57 30.07 14.50 5.68
CA LEU A 57 30.94 14.87 6.80
C LEU A 57 31.67 16.21 6.64
N ALA A 58 31.79 16.73 5.41
CA ALA A 58 32.47 17.99 5.12
C ALA A 58 32.07 19.19 6.02
N PRO A 59 30.79 19.42 6.41
CA PRO A 59 30.41 20.53 7.29
C PRO A 59 31.06 20.50 8.69
N PHE A 60 31.44 19.31 9.16
CA PHE A 60 32.03 19.11 10.48
C PHE A 60 33.56 19.27 10.50
N THR A 61 34.19 19.44 9.32
CA THR A 61 35.62 19.78 9.20
C THR A 61 35.89 21.28 9.40
N GLY A 62 37.15 21.65 9.59
CA GLY A 62 37.60 23.04 9.73
C GLY A 62 38.27 23.33 11.07
N LYS A 63 38.46 24.62 11.36
CA LYS A 63 39.19 25.09 12.54
C LYS A 63 38.31 25.25 13.78
N ALA A 64 38.95 25.19 14.95
CA ALA A 64 38.36 25.53 16.25
C ALA A 64 37.05 24.77 16.58
N LYS A 65 36.95 23.52 16.10
CA LYS A 65 35.88 22.57 16.40
C LYS A 65 36.03 22.01 17.81
N ASP A 66 35.00 21.34 18.29
CA ASP A 66 34.91 20.75 19.63
C ASP A 66 34.37 19.31 19.58
N PHE A 67 34.24 18.67 20.73
CA PHE A 67 33.66 17.33 20.83
C PHE A 67 32.19 17.28 20.37
N GLY A 68 31.43 18.37 20.55
CA GLY A 68 30.05 18.47 20.06
C GLY A 68 29.98 18.33 18.53
N THR A 69 30.89 19.00 17.81
CA THR A 69 31.04 18.86 16.36
C THR A 69 31.30 17.40 15.94
N VAL A 70 32.09 16.65 16.71
CA VAL A 70 32.36 15.23 16.44
C VAL A 70 31.13 14.36 16.69
N GLN A 71 30.33 14.67 17.71
CA GLN A 71 29.06 13.98 17.94
C GLN A 71 28.05 14.25 16.82
N GLU A 72 27.90 15.51 16.36
CA GLU A 72 27.05 15.83 15.21
C GLU A 72 27.50 15.09 13.93
N ALA A 73 28.81 14.89 13.75
CA ALA A 73 29.37 14.12 12.65
C ALA A 73 29.04 12.61 12.74
N LEU A 74 29.10 12.02 13.95
CA LEU A 74 28.63 10.65 14.21
C LEU A 74 27.15 10.51 13.86
N ASP A 75 26.30 11.37 14.42
CA ASP A 75 24.85 11.35 14.22
C ASP A 75 24.47 11.53 12.75
N ALA A 76 25.17 12.42 12.03
CA ALA A 76 24.95 12.68 10.60
C ALA A 76 25.35 11.50 9.72
N LEU A 77 26.42 10.76 10.06
CA LEU A 77 26.83 9.56 9.34
C LEU A 77 25.87 8.40 9.65
N GLU A 78 25.55 8.16 10.92
CA GLU A 78 24.61 7.13 11.34
C GLU A 78 23.22 7.35 10.71
N GLN A 79 22.77 8.61 10.62
CA GLN A 79 21.55 8.96 9.90
C GLN A 79 21.63 8.66 8.40
N ALA A 80 22.79 8.83 7.75
CA ALA A 80 22.97 8.49 6.34
C ALA A 80 22.90 6.98 6.05
N TYR A 81 23.15 6.12 7.04
CA TYR A 81 22.85 4.68 7.01
C TYR A 81 21.35 4.43 7.23
N ARG A 82 20.74 5.04 8.25
CA ARG A 82 19.29 4.93 8.53
C ARG A 82 18.42 5.37 7.35
N ASP A 83 18.77 6.47 6.69
CA ASP A 83 18.06 7.00 5.51
C ASP A 83 18.04 5.99 4.35
N ARG A 84 19.05 5.12 4.25
CA ARG A 84 19.13 4.01 3.27
C ARG A 84 18.58 2.67 3.79
N GLY A 85 18.06 2.63 5.02
CA GLY A 85 17.42 1.45 5.63
C GLY A 85 18.34 0.57 6.49
N PHE A 86 19.61 0.94 6.65
CA PHE A 86 20.60 0.20 7.45
C PHE A 86 20.56 0.60 8.92
N SER A 87 19.42 0.38 9.57
CA SER A 87 19.19 0.77 10.98
C SER A 87 19.92 -0.10 12.02
N LEU A 88 20.66 -1.12 11.59
CA LEU A 88 21.54 -1.94 12.43
C LEU A 88 23.02 -1.55 12.30
N VAL A 89 23.29 -0.34 11.82
CA VAL A 89 24.63 0.22 11.74
C VAL A 89 24.83 1.21 12.88
N MET A 90 25.91 1.00 13.64
CA MET A 90 26.34 1.90 14.71
C MET A 90 27.64 2.59 14.27
N VAL A 91 27.75 3.89 14.51
CA VAL A 91 28.99 4.66 14.30
C VAL A 91 29.54 5.05 15.67
N MET A 92 30.82 4.82 15.91
CA MET A 92 31.48 5.16 17.18
C MET A 92 32.81 5.87 16.96
N LEU A 93 33.19 6.70 17.94
CA LEU A 93 34.51 7.29 18.05
C LEU A 93 35.41 6.36 18.89
N PRO A 94 36.35 5.59 18.28
CA PRO A 94 37.33 4.84 19.05
C PRO A 94 38.30 5.78 19.78
N GLU A 95 38.90 5.28 20.87
CA GLU A 95 39.98 5.97 21.59
C GLU A 95 41.15 6.27 20.64
N GLN A 96 41.58 7.53 20.61
CA GLN A 96 42.61 8.01 19.69
C GLN A 96 43.22 9.34 20.16
N GLU A 97 44.50 9.53 19.85
CA GLU A 97 45.13 10.84 19.85
C GLU A 97 44.83 11.56 18.53
N LEU A 98 44.61 12.88 18.59
CA LEU A 98 44.16 13.70 17.46
C LEU A 98 45.35 14.15 16.59
N GLU A 99 46.03 13.17 15.97
CA GLU A 99 47.17 13.42 15.09
C GLU A 99 46.77 14.18 13.82
N LYS A 100 47.42 15.33 13.57
CA LYS A 100 47.32 16.10 12.32
C LYS A 100 45.88 16.50 11.93
N GLY A 101 44.98 16.58 12.91
CA GLY A 101 43.56 16.89 12.70
C GLY A 101 42.75 15.76 12.05
N VAL A 102 43.20 14.51 12.12
CA VAL A 102 42.43 13.36 11.59
C VAL A 102 41.57 12.76 12.70
N VAL A 103 40.26 12.70 12.48
CA VAL A 103 39.31 12.04 13.37
C VAL A 103 38.87 10.71 12.74
N ARG A 104 39.23 9.58 13.36
CA ARG A 104 38.81 8.25 12.93
C ARG A 104 37.43 7.93 13.50
N LEU A 105 36.47 7.57 12.66
CA LEU A 105 35.17 7.03 13.08
C LEU A 105 35.10 5.56 12.65
N LYS A 106 34.68 4.68 13.56
CA LYS A 106 34.49 3.25 13.29
C LYS A 106 33.01 2.97 13.07
N VAL A 107 32.68 2.44 11.90
CA VAL A 107 31.36 1.92 11.58
C VAL A 107 31.32 0.43 11.94
N ILE A 108 30.26 0.04 12.63
CA ILE A 108 29.92 -1.35 12.93
C ILE A 108 28.64 -1.65 12.14
N GLU A 109 28.79 -2.37 11.03
CA GLU A 109 27.69 -2.84 10.20
C GLU A 109 27.25 -4.23 10.71
N ALA A 110 26.21 -4.28 11.55
CA ALA A 110 25.82 -5.54 12.19
C ALA A 110 25.25 -6.54 11.16
N SER A 111 25.85 -7.72 11.12
CA SER A 111 25.46 -8.79 10.20
C SER A 111 24.31 -9.62 10.77
N LEU A 112 23.43 -10.14 9.91
CA LEU A 112 22.37 -11.04 10.36
C LEU A 112 22.95 -12.44 10.63
N GLY A 113 22.71 -12.98 11.81
CA GLY A 113 23.15 -14.32 12.20
C GLY A 113 22.14 -15.39 11.84
N LYS A 114 21.59 -16.04 12.87
CA LYS A 114 20.60 -17.11 12.73
C LYS A 114 19.23 -16.54 12.40
N ILE A 115 18.56 -17.17 11.44
CA ILE A 115 17.14 -16.92 11.14
C ILE A 115 16.34 -18.13 11.62
N THR A 116 15.52 -17.93 12.64
CA THR A 116 14.66 -18.96 13.25
C THR A 116 13.19 -18.69 12.88
N VAL A 117 12.44 -19.73 12.52
CA VAL A 117 11.00 -19.66 12.21
C VAL A 117 10.24 -20.48 13.25
N GLU A 118 9.21 -19.90 13.84
CA GLU A 118 8.46 -20.49 14.95
C GLU A 118 6.95 -20.33 14.76
N GLY A 119 6.16 -21.27 15.25
CA GLY A 119 4.69 -21.20 15.25
C GLY A 119 4.00 -21.54 13.92
N ASN A 120 4.74 -21.73 12.83
CA ASN A 120 4.19 -22.16 11.55
C ASN A 120 3.68 -23.62 11.61
N ARG A 121 2.44 -23.85 11.19
CA ARG A 121 1.78 -25.18 11.17
C ARG A 121 1.27 -25.58 9.79
N PHE A 122 0.87 -24.61 8.97
CA PHE A 122 0.25 -24.84 7.66
C PHE A 122 1.04 -24.28 6.47
N PHE A 123 2.16 -23.61 6.76
CA PHE A 123 3.09 -23.03 5.79
C PHE A 123 4.49 -23.57 6.11
N GLU A 124 5.28 -24.00 5.12
CA GLU A 124 6.62 -24.53 5.41
C GLU A 124 7.58 -23.40 5.80
N GLN A 125 8.59 -23.71 6.63
CA GLN A 125 9.57 -22.71 7.09
C GLN A 125 10.28 -22.01 5.92
N GLU A 126 10.51 -22.73 4.83
CA GLU A 126 11.15 -22.20 3.62
C GLU A 126 10.25 -21.19 2.89
N ASN A 127 8.93 -21.35 2.89
CA ASN A 127 8.00 -20.32 2.41
C ASN A 127 8.02 -19.07 3.32
N ILE A 128 8.06 -19.24 4.65
CA ILE A 128 8.23 -18.10 5.57
C ILE A 128 9.54 -17.34 5.31
N ARG A 129 10.65 -18.04 5.05
CA ARG A 129 11.93 -17.41 4.69
C ARG A 129 11.86 -16.74 3.32
N ARG A 130 11.23 -17.37 2.34
CA ARG A 130 11.01 -16.81 1.00
C ARG A 130 10.21 -15.51 1.02
N SER A 131 9.32 -15.33 2.00
CA SER A 131 8.55 -14.09 2.15
C SER A 131 9.36 -12.89 2.67
N LEU A 132 10.62 -13.10 3.08
CA LEU A 132 11.53 -12.07 3.61
C LEU A 132 12.94 -12.17 2.98
N PRO A 133 13.10 -11.98 1.65
CA PRO A 133 14.34 -12.23 0.92
C PRO A 133 15.52 -11.30 1.26
N GLY A 134 15.27 -10.24 2.04
CA GLY A 134 16.27 -9.35 2.62
C GLY A 134 16.90 -9.87 3.91
N LEU A 135 16.34 -10.91 4.54
CA LEU A 135 16.95 -11.59 5.68
C LEU A 135 17.88 -12.70 5.17
N ARG A 136 19.18 -12.44 5.17
CA ARG A 136 20.22 -13.38 4.70
C ARG A 136 21.33 -13.50 5.74
N PRO A 137 21.68 -14.71 6.21
CA PRO A 137 22.80 -14.89 7.13
C PRO A 137 24.10 -14.32 6.56
N GLY A 138 24.89 -13.64 7.41
CA GLY A 138 26.13 -12.96 7.06
C GLY A 138 25.98 -11.58 6.38
N GLY A 139 24.76 -11.15 6.05
CA GLY A 139 24.51 -9.83 5.43
C GLY A 139 23.84 -8.84 6.38
N THR A 140 24.15 -7.55 6.25
CA THR A 140 23.44 -6.47 6.95
C THR A 140 22.08 -6.21 6.27
N PRO A 141 20.94 -6.34 6.97
CA PRO A 141 19.63 -6.22 6.35
C PRO A 141 19.22 -4.75 6.12
N ASP A 142 18.70 -4.45 4.92
CA ASP A 142 17.86 -3.26 4.69
C ASP A 142 16.51 -3.47 5.40
N ILE A 143 16.33 -2.80 6.54
CA ILE A 143 15.13 -2.89 7.37
C ILE A 143 13.89 -2.32 6.64
N ASN A 144 14.07 -1.38 5.71
CA ASN A 144 12.98 -0.87 4.87
C ASN A 144 12.53 -1.93 3.85
N ALA A 145 13.46 -2.63 3.18
CA ALA A 145 13.12 -3.76 2.30
C ALA A 145 12.49 -4.94 3.05
N VAL A 146 13.03 -5.29 4.22
CA VAL A 146 12.47 -6.35 5.08
C VAL A 146 11.06 -5.96 5.53
N SER A 147 10.84 -4.71 5.93
CA SER A 147 9.52 -4.22 6.34
C SER A 147 8.50 -4.20 5.18
N ARG A 148 8.90 -3.82 3.96
CA ARG A 148 8.05 -3.93 2.75
C ARG A 148 7.68 -5.39 2.46
N SER A 149 8.64 -6.31 2.58
CA SER A 149 8.43 -7.76 2.37
C SER A 149 7.49 -8.35 3.43
N LEU A 150 7.72 -8.01 4.71
CA LEU A 150 6.91 -8.44 5.85
C LEU A 150 5.46 -7.94 5.74
N LYS A 151 5.27 -6.70 5.28
CA LYS A 151 3.93 -6.16 4.99
C LYS A 151 3.22 -7.02 3.93
N LEU A 152 3.87 -7.24 2.78
CA LEU A 152 3.30 -8.04 1.69
C LEU A 152 3.00 -9.48 2.14
N SER A 153 3.87 -10.09 2.95
CA SER A 153 3.63 -11.41 3.54
C SER A 153 2.41 -11.42 4.47
N ASN A 154 2.16 -10.30 5.14
CA ASN A 154 1.02 -10.08 6.02
C ASN A 154 -0.26 -9.65 5.28
N ASP A 155 -0.25 -9.43 3.97
CA ASP A 155 -1.49 -9.34 3.19
C ASP A 155 -2.20 -10.71 3.05
N ASN A 156 -1.54 -11.80 3.43
CA ASN A 156 -2.11 -13.15 3.38
C ASN A 156 -3.27 -13.30 4.39
N PRO A 157 -4.46 -13.79 3.98
CA PRO A 157 -5.64 -13.91 4.86
C PRO A 157 -5.63 -15.15 5.79
N ALA A 158 -4.60 -15.99 5.72
CA ALA A 158 -4.42 -17.19 6.56
C ALA A 158 -3.07 -17.22 7.31
N LYS A 159 -2.26 -16.15 7.22
CA LYS A 159 -0.94 -16.07 7.87
C LYS A 159 -0.63 -14.66 8.34
N LYS A 160 -0.09 -14.54 9.55
CA LYS A 160 0.60 -13.33 10.04
C LYS A 160 1.98 -13.70 10.57
N THR A 161 3.00 -12.97 10.13
CA THR A 161 4.40 -13.10 10.57
C THR A 161 4.83 -11.82 11.27
N THR A 162 5.55 -11.96 12.37
CA THR A 162 6.23 -10.85 13.07
C THR A 162 7.72 -11.12 13.13
N LEU A 163 8.54 -10.13 12.77
CA LEU A 163 9.99 -10.17 12.93
C LEU A 163 10.37 -9.58 14.29
N GLN A 164 11.20 -10.31 15.05
CA GLN A 164 11.94 -9.80 16.19
C GLN A 164 13.44 -9.92 15.90
N LEU A 165 14.20 -8.89 16.26
CA LEU A 165 15.66 -8.90 16.19
C LEU A 165 16.21 -9.02 17.62
N LYS A 166 17.24 -9.84 17.82
CA LYS A 166 17.92 -10.04 19.11
C LYS A 166 19.44 -10.06 18.90
N THR A 167 20.20 -9.71 19.92
CA THR A 167 21.67 -9.89 19.92
C THR A 167 22.03 -11.33 19.54
N GLY A 168 22.90 -11.49 18.55
CA GLY A 168 23.37 -12.81 18.08
C GLY A 168 24.44 -13.42 19.00
N GLU A 169 24.92 -14.60 18.63
CA GLU A 169 25.95 -15.32 19.40
C GLU A 169 27.36 -14.72 19.26
N LYS A 170 27.67 -14.04 18.15
CA LYS A 170 28.96 -13.36 17.92
C LYS A 170 28.85 -11.85 18.08
N GLU A 171 30.01 -11.21 18.29
CA GLU A 171 30.13 -9.76 18.27
C GLU A 171 29.69 -9.20 16.91
N ASN A 172 28.89 -8.13 16.92
CA ASN A 172 28.36 -7.46 15.72
C ASN A 172 27.44 -8.38 14.85
N GLU A 173 26.82 -9.39 15.48
CA GLU A 173 25.82 -10.27 14.88
C GLU A 173 24.43 -10.02 15.51
N THR A 174 23.36 -10.13 14.71
CA THR A 174 21.96 -9.98 15.15
C THR A 174 21.12 -11.13 14.61
N ASP A 175 20.44 -11.86 15.48
CA ASP A 175 19.56 -12.96 15.12
C ASP A 175 18.15 -12.46 14.79
N ALA A 176 17.50 -13.10 13.81
CA ALA A 176 16.12 -12.85 13.43
C ALA A 176 15.21 -14.02 13.85
N ILE A 177 14.17 -13.70 14.61
CA ILE A 177 13.10 -14.63 14.98
C ILE A 177 11.83 -14.23 14.23
N LEU A 178 11.30 -15.18 13.46
CA LEU A 178 10.09 -15.06 12.67
C LEU A 178 8.99 -15.86 13.34
N THR A 179 8.23 -15.21 14.24
CA THR A 179 7.07 -15.82 14.86
C THR A 179 5.89 -15.74 13.89
N VAL A 180 5.28 -16.88 13.60
CA VAL A 180 4.17 -17.04 12.67
C VAL A 180 2.92 -17.46 13.44
N LYS A 181 1.80 -16.79 13.14
CA LYS A 181 0.45 -17.23 13.48
C LYS A 181 -0.27 -17.54 12.18
N ASP A 182 -0.50 -18.82 11.91
CA ASP A 182 -1.22 -19.28 10.73
C ASP A 182 -2.52 -20.03 11.07
N GLU A 183 -3.38 -20.12 10.05
CA GLU A 183 -4.64 -20.84 10.03
C GLU A 183 -4.63 -21.83 8.86
N LYS A 184 -5.66 -22.68 8.76
CA LYS A 184 -5.84 -23.51 7.56
C LYS A 184 -5.87 -22.59 6.32
N PRO A 185 -5.07 -22.88 5.28
CA PRO A 185 -4.90 -21.96 4.16
C PRO A 185 -6.13 -21.93 3.25
N TRP A 186 -7.01 -22.92 3.34
CA TRP A 186 -8.27 -22.94 2.63
C TRP A 186 -9.45 -22.51 3.49
N LYS A 187 -10.36 -21.74 2.90
CA LYS A 187 -11.61 -21.26 3.51
C LYS A 187 -12.76 -21.51 2.53
N LEU A 188 -13.87 -22.07 3.03
CA LEU A 188 -15.12 -22.23 2.30
C LEU A 188 -16.17 -21.34 2.96
N GLY A 189 -16.78 -20.45 2.18
CA GLY A 189 -17.87 -19.58 2.60
C GLY A 189 -19.14 -19.88 1.78
N ILE A 190 -20.29 -19.76 2.42
CA ILE A 190 -21.59 -19.75 1.76
C ILE A 190 -22.29 -18.47 2.22
N THR A 191 -22.90 -17.76 1.28
CA THR A 191 -23.59 -16.48 1.49
C THR A 191 -25.02 -16.57 0.98
N GLY A 192 -25.94 -15.88 1.65
CA GLY A 192 -27.33 -15.81 1.26
C GLY A 192 -27.90 -14.43 1.59
N ASP A 193 -28.56 -13.80 0.61
CA ASP A 193 -29.21 -12.49 0.77
C ASP A 193 -30.43 -12.37 -0.15
N ASN A 194 -31.15 -11.25 -0.03
CA ASN A 194 -32.35 -10.94 -0.80
C ASN A 194 -32.20 -9.68 -1.68
N THR A 195 -30.99 -9.38 -2.16
CA THR A 195 -30.68 -8.21 -3.03
C THR A 195 -31.09 -8.39 -4.50
N GLY A 196 -31.77 -9.49 -4.83
CA GLY A 196 -32.28 -9.75 -6.16
C GLY A 196 -33.59 -9.03 -6.47
N ASN A 197 -33.97 -9.00 -7.75
CA ASN A 197 -35.18 -8.31 -8.22
C ASN A 197 -36.20 -9.30 -8.83
N LYS A 198 -37.36 -8.78 -9.27
CA LYS A 198 -38.44 -9.61 -9.82
C LYS A 198 -38.05 -10.39 -11.08
N GLU A 199 -37.17 -9.85 -11.93
CA GLU A 199 -36.75 -10.48 -13.19
C GLU A 199 -35.73 -11.59 -13.00
N THR A 200 -34.92 -11.46 -11.95
CA THR A 200 -33.74 -12.31 -11.68
C THR A 200 -33.85 -13.12 -10.39
N GLY A 201 -35.06 -13.20 -9.82
CA GLY A 201 -35.33 -13.82 -8.51
C GLY A 201 -34.83 -12.94 -7.34
N PRO A 202 -35.54 -12.93 -6.19
CA PRO A 202 -35.18 -12.09 -5.05
C PRO A 202 -33.94 -12.62 -4.30
N THR A 203 -33.76 -13.94 -4.23
CA THR A 203 -32.68 -14.54 -3.47
C THR A 203 -31.36 -14.54 -4.26
N ARG A 204 -30.26 -14.32 -3.55
CA ARG A 204 -28.90 -14.61 -4.00
C ARG A 204 -28.29 -15.67 -3.09
N LEU A 205 -27.69 -16.69 -3.69
CA LEU A 205 -26.89 -17.70 -3.02
C LEU A 205 -25.48 -17.66 -3.63
N GLY A 206 -24.47 -17.49 -2.77
CA GLY A 206 -23.07 -17.47 -3.17
C GLY A 206 -22.27 -18.57 -2.47
N VAL A 207 -21.29 -19.13 -3.18
CA VAL A 207 -20.28 -20.04 -2.64
C VAL A 207 -18.90 -19.46 -2.96
N LEU A 208 -18.05 -19.34 -1.94
CA LEU A 208 -16.70 -18.81 -2.02
C LEU A 208 -15.71 -19.88 -1.57
N LEU A 209 -14.78 -20.27 -2.43
CA LEU A 209 -13.63 -21.10 -2.07
C LEU A 209 -12.36 -20.25 -2.18
N GLN A 210 -11.57 -20.20 -1.12
CA GLN A 210 -10.29 -19.51 -1.09
C GLN A 210 -9.19 -20.49 -0.69
N HIS A 211 -8.02 -20.38 -1.30
CA HIS A 211 -6.80 -21.10 -0.93
C HIS A 211 -5.61 -20.13 -0.92
N ALA A 212 -5.18 -19.72 0.28
CA ALA A 212 -4.19 -18.68 0.54
C ALA A 212 -2.74 -19.16 0.58
N ASN A 213 -2.46 -20.40 0.18
CA ASN A 213 -1.09 -20.93 0.13
C ASN A 213 -0.87 -21.91 -1.04
N VAL A 214 -1.30 -21.56 -2.26
CA VAL A 214 -1.14 -22.47 -3.40
C VAL A 214 0.35 -22.71 -3.68
N PHE A 215 0.74 -23.98 -3.83
CA PHE A 215 2.12 -24.45 -4.00
C PHE A 215 3.11 -24.08 -2.88
N ASP A 216 2.63 -23.78 -1.67
CA ASP A 216 3.43 -23.24 -0.55
C ASP A 216 4.29 -22.01 -0.94
N ARG A 217 3.63 -21.03 -1.57
CA ARG A 217 4.26 -19.77 -2.01
C ARG A 217 3.45 -18.52 -1.66
N ASP A 218 2.51 -18.62 -0.72
CA ASP A 218 1.55 -17.55 -0.37
C ASP A 218 0.69 -17.07 -1.55
N HIS A 219 0.64 -17.83 -2.64
CA HIS A 219 -0.24 -17.56 -3.76
C HIS A 219 -1.69 -17.71 -3.28
N LEU A 220 -2.51 -16.69 -3.57
CA LEU A 220 -3.91 -16.62 -3.16
C LEU A 220 -4.81 -16.93 -4.35
N LEU A 221 -5.42 -18.10 -4.35
CA LEU A 221 -6.51 -18.47 -5.24
C LEU A 221 -7.84 -18.15 -4.56
N THR A 222 -8.74 -17.47 -5.25
CA THR A 222 -10.12 -17.23 -4.83
C THR A 222 -11.05 -17.60 -5.97
N MET A 223 -12.06 -18.43 -5.69
CA MET A 223 -13.10 -18.86 -6.61
C MET A 223 -14.45 -18.51 -6.00
N GLN A 224 -15.34 -17.90 -6.77
CA GLN A 224 -16.69 -17.57 -6.31
C GLN A 224 -17.71 -17.96 -7.37
N TYR A 225 -18.81 -18.57 -6.94
CA TYR A 225 -20.01 -18.78 -7.72
C TYR A 225 -21.19 -18.09 -7.03
N THR A 226 -22.02 -17.37 -7.78
CA THR A 226 -23.24 -16.73 -7.26
C THR A 226 -24.41 -16.93 -8.22
N THR A 227 -25.58 -17.28 -7.68
CA THR A 227 -26.79 -17.60 -8.45
C THR A 227 -28.07 -17.19 -7.71
N SER A 228 -29.21 -17.25 -8.39
CA SER A 228 -30.54 -17.17 -7.78
C SER A 228 -31.20 -18.55 -7.84
N PRO A 229 -31.46 -19.22 -6.71
CA PRO A 229 -32.09 -20.55 -6.70
C PRO A 229 -33.43 -20.62 -7.47
N GLU A 230 -34.18 -19.54 -7.52
CA GLU A 230 -35.45 -19.43 -8.24
C GLU A 230 -35.31 -19.20 -9.74
N LYS A 231 -34.11 -18.78 -10.20
CA LYS A 231 -33.78 -18.32 -11.56
C LYS A 231 -32.33 -18.64 -11.94
N ILE A 232 -31.91 -19.90 -11.76
CA ILE A 232 -30.52 -20.34 -11.97
C ILE A 232 -30.06 -20.10 -13.42
N ASP A 233 -30.98 -20.25 -14.37
CA ASP A 233 -30.81 -19.97 -15.80
C ASP A 233 -30.51 -18.50 -16.13
N ARG A 234 -31.03 -17.56 -15.31
CA ARG A 234 -30.90 -16.10 -15.50
C ARG A 234 -29.86 -15.43 -14.62
N VAL A 235 -29.37 -16.11 -13.60
CA VAL A 235 -28.34 -15.59 -12.67
C VAL A 235 -27.30 -16.68 -12.45
N SER A 236 -26.18 -16.55 -13.15
CA SER A 236 -25.01 -17.40 -12.95
C SER A 236 -23.76 -16.56 -13.13
N ILE A 237 -23.06 -16.29 -12.02
CA ILE A 237 -21.78 -15.59 -12.00
C ILE A 237 -20.70 -16.53 -11.50
N TYR A 238 -19.62 -16.64 -12.25
CA TYR A 238 -18.40 -17.34 -11.88
C TYR A 238 -17.27 -16.32 -11.84
N SER A 239 -16.41 -16.40 -10.83
CA SER A 239 -15.16 -15.65 -10.82
C SER A 239 -14.00 -16.43 -10.22
N LEU A 240 -12.81 -16.06 -10.69
CA LEU A 240 -11.52 -16.62 -10.38
C LEU A 240 -10.55 -15.45 -10.18
N GLY A 241 -9.95 -15.37 -9.01
CA GLY A 241 -8.85 -14.45 -8.70
C GLY A 241 -7.61 -15.26 -8.32
N TYR A 242 -6.45 -14.90 -8.86
CA TYR A 242 -5.17 -15.52 -8.52
C TYR A 242 -4.08 -14.47 -8.34
N ARG A 243 -3.60 -14.32 -7.09
CA ARG A 243 -2.59 -13.32 -6.72
C ARG A 243 -1.25 -13.99 -6.38
N VAL A 244 -0.17 -13.44 -6.93
CA VAL A 244 1.23 -13.86 -6.75
C VAL A 244 2.05 -12.72 -6.15
N PRO A 245 2.61 -12.87 -4.93
CA PRO A 245 3.49 -11.87 -4.32
C PRO A 245 4.94 -11.98 -4.83
N PHE A 246 5.59 -10.83 -5.05
CA PHE A 246 6.99 -10.67 -5.42
C PHE A 246 7.75 -9.89 -4.34
N TYR A 247 8.15 -10.61 -3.30
CA TYR A 247 8.71 -10.03 -2.07
C TYR A 247 9.89 -9.08 -2.28
N SER A 248 10.85 -9.45 -3.14
CA SER A 248 12.03 -8.62 -3.44
C SER A 248 11.68 -7.25 -4.04
N LEU A 249 10.51 -7.11 -4.68
CA LEU A 249 10.02 -5.87 -5.29
C LEU A 249 8.99 -5.15 -4.41
N GLY A 250 8.48 -5.79 -3.36
CA GLY A 250 7.34 -5.29 -2.57
C GLY A 250 6.02 -5.25 -3.36
N SER A 251 5.90 -6.00 -4.45
CA SER A 251 4.77 -5.96 -5.39
C SER A 251 3.99 -7.28 -5.45
N SER A 252 2.82 -7.27 -6.06
CA SER A 252 2.08 -8.50 -6.40
C SER A 252 1.35 -8.38 -7.73
N LEU A 253 1.42 -9.43 -8.55
CA LEU A 253 0.58 -9.57 -9.74
C LEU A 253 -0.72 -10.27 -9.34
N GLU A 254 -1.81 -9.86 -9.97
CA GLU A 254 -3.13 -10.43 -9.78
C GLU A 254 -3.78 -10.69 -11.14
N LEU A 255 -4.31 -11.89 -11.30
CA LEU A 255 -5.03 -12.35 -12.48
C LEU A 255 -6.50 -12.54 -12.09
N ILE A 256 -7.40 -12.01 -12.89
CA ILE A 256 -8.84 -12.05 -12.67
C ILE A 256 -9.50 -12.65 -13.91
N GLY A 257 -10.42 -13.59 -13.70
CA GLY A 257 -11.36 -14.02 -14.71
C GLY A 257 -12.75 -14.06 -14.12
N ALA A 258 -13.74 -13.47 -14.78
CA ALA A 258 -15.13 -13.54 -14.39
C ALA A 258 -16.04 -13.72 -15.61
N TYR A 259 -17.10 -14.51 -15.44
CA TYR A 259 -18.21 -14.62 -16.38
C TYR A 259 -19.50 -14.32 -15.61
N SER A 260 -20.35 -13.50 -16.22
CA SER A 260 -21.67 -13.16 -15.72
C SER A 260 -22.72 -13.50 -16.77
N ASN A 261 -23.77 -14.17 -16.33
CA ASN A 261 -25.05 -14.23 -17.02
C ASN A 261 -26.11 -13.70 -16.05
N VAL A 262 -26.47 -12.42 -16.22
CA VAL A 262 -27.45 -11.70 -15.39
C VAL A 262 -28.27 -10.77 -16.28
N ASP A 263 -29.58 -11.01 -16.39
CA ASP A 263 -30.47 -10.18 -17.22
C ASP A 263 -30.71 -8.77 -16.65
N SER A 264 -30.53 -8.54 -15.35
CA SER A 264 -30.53 -7.19 -14.75
C SER A 264 -29.86 -7.11 -13.38
N GLY A 265 -29.19 -5.98 -13.10
CA GLY A 265 -28.54 -5.67 -11.82
C GLY A 265 -27.00 -5.69 -11.87
N THR A 266 -26.38 -5.29 -10.75
CA THR A 266 -24.92 -5.32 -10.51
C THR A 266 -24.61 -6.29 -9.37
N ILE A 267 -23.65 -7.20 -9.54
CA ILE A 267 -23.18 -8.09 -8.47
C ILE A 267 -21.67 -7.92 -8.28
N ASN A 268 -21.24 -7.97 -7.03
CA ASN A 268 -19.86 -7.74 -6.63
C ASN A 268 -19.04 -9.03 -6.66
N VAL A 269 -17.91 -9.02 -7.38
CA VAL A 269 -16.95 -10.11 -7.48
C VAL A 269 -15.87 -9.96 -6.40
N ALA A 270 -15.78 -10.97 -5.52
CA ALA A 270 -14.97 -10.95 -4.29
C ALA A 270 -13.46 -10.79 -4.53
N ALA A 271 -12.96 -11.04 -5.74
CA ALA A 271 -11.54 -10.90 -6.06
C ALA A 271 -11.05 -9.44 -5.98
N ASN A 272 -11.89 -8.43 -6.29
CA ASN A 272 -11.44 -7.03 -6.32
C ASN A 272 -12.56 -5.98 -6.17
N ASN A 273 -13.69 -6.33 -5.53
CA ASN A 273 -14.90 -5.51 -5.48
C ASN A 273 -15.40 -5.05 -6.87
N LEU A 274 -15.16 -5.85 -7.91
CA LEU A 274 -15.60 -5.56 -9.27
C LEU A 274 -17.12 -5.74 -9.35
N ASN A 275 -17.85 -4.66 -9.63
CA ASN A 275 -19.27 -4.73 -9.92
C ASN A 275 -19.46 -5.16 -11.38
N VAL A 276 -20.00 -6.36 -11.59
CA VAL A 276 -20.36 -6.88 -12.91
C VAL A 276 -21.85 -6.76 -13.09
N SER A 277 -22.28 -6.20 -14.22
CA SER A 277 -23.68 -6.04 -14.60
C SER A 277 -23.93 -6.53 -16.01
N GLY A 278 -25.08 -7.15 -16.24
CA GLY A 278 -25.43 -7.74 -17.51
C GLY A 278 -24.73 -9.08 -17.77
N LYS A 279 -24.82 -9.54 -19.02
CA LYS A 279 -24.11 -10.71 -19.52
C LYS A 279 -22.73 -10.30 -20.05
N GLY A 280 -21.70 -11.10 -19.79
CA GLY A 280 -20.37 -10.83 -20.32
C GLY A 280 -19.23 -11.56 -19.63
N SER A 281 -18.03 -11.35 -20.16
CA SER A 281 -16.77 -11.92 -19.68
C SER A 281 -15.77 -10.82 -19.36
N ILE A 282 -15.05 -10.94 -18.24
CA ILE A 282 -13.97 -10.05 -17.83
C ILE A 282 -12.71 -10.89 -17.62
N LEU A 283 -11.60 -10.47 -18.21
CA LEU A 283 -10.25 -10.93 -17.88
C LEU A 283 -9.42 -9.72 -17.46
N GLY A 284 -8.66 -9.80 -16.38
CA GLY A 284 -7.89 -8.67 -15.84
C GLY A 284 -6.51 -9.09 -15.37
N ILE A 285 -5.51 -8.24 -15.60
CA ILE A 285 -4.12 -8.39 -15.14
C ILE A 285 -3.73 -7.12 -14.39
N HIS A 286 -3.62 -7.21 -13.07
CA HIS A 286 -3.33 -6.07 -12.18
C HIS A 286 -1.95 -6.22 -11.52
N TYR A 287 -1.01 -5.35 -11.84
CA TYR A 287 0.27 -5.24 -11.13
C TYR A 287 0.15 -4.20 -10.01
N ASN A 288 0.30 -4.65 -8.76
CA ASN A 288 0.23 -3.82 -7.56
C ASN A 288 1.64 -3.59 -7.00
N GLN A 289 2.10 -2.34 -6.94
CA GLN A 289 3.34 -1.92 -6.29
C GLN A 289 3.03 -1.25 -4.94
N ASN A 290 3.42 -1.88 -3.83
CA ASN A 290 3.40 -1.17 -2.54
C ASN A 290 4.57 -0.18 -2.49
N LEU A 291 4.30 1.02 -2.02
CA LEU A 291 5.31 2.06 -1.79
C LEU A 291 5.73 2.08 -0.31
N THR A 292 6.85 2.75 -0.01
CA THR A 292 7.37 2.84 1.37
C THR A 292 6.40 3.60 2.26
N ARG A 293 5.94 2.95 3.34
CA ARG A 293 5.01 3.50 4.33
C ARG A 293 5.59 4.75 5.01
N ILE A 294 4.75 5.76 5.24
CA ILE A 294 5.12 7.03 5.89
C ILE A 294 4.33 7.14 7.19
N SER A 295 4.96 6.82 8.33
CA SER A 295 4.31 6.83 9.67
C SER A 295 3.04 5.95 9.72
N SER A 296 1.85 6.53 9.77
CA SER A 296 0.55 5.82 9.72
C SER A 296 -0.11 5.78 8.33
N TYR A 297 0.52 6.39 7.32
CA TYR A 297 0.02 6.44 5.95
C TYR A 297 0.67 5.35 5.09
N GLU A 298 -0.17 4.54 4.47
CA GLU A 298 0.22 3.50 3.53
C GLU A 298 -0.33 3.82 2.14
N HIS A 299 0.44 3.53 1.10
CA HIS A 299 0.05 3.82 -0.27
C HIS A 299 0.61 2.82 -1.28
N LYS A 300 -0.08 2.69 -2.41
CA LYS A 300 0.28 1.79 -3.51
C LYS A 300 -0.09 2.39 -4.86
N VAL A 301 0.57 1.88 -5.90
CA VAL A 301 0.20 2.11 -7.30
C VAL A 301 -0.26 0.77 -7.88
N THR A 302 -1.36 0.77 -8.62
CA THR A 302 -1.86 -0.39 -9.36
C THR A 302 -1.94 -0.05 -10.85
N LEU A 303 -1.28 -0.84 -11.68
CA LEU A 303 -1.44 -0.84 -13.13
C LEU A 303 -2.39 -1.97 -13.51
N GLY A 304 -3.49 -1.66 -14.19
CA GLY A 304 -4.48 -2.65 -14.61
C GLY A 304 -4.65 -2.70 -16.12
N LEU A 305 -4.64 -3.92 -16.68
CA LEU A 305 -5.00 -4.22 -18.06
C LEU A 305 -6.21 -5.15 -18.03
N ASP A 306 -7.37 -4.67 -18.47
CA ASP A 306 -8.58 -5.49 -18.57
C ASP A 306 -8.98 -5.75 -20.02
N TYR A 307 -9.67 -6.87 -20.22
CA TYR A 307 -10.49 -7.21 -21.37
C TYR A 307 -11.90 -7.42 -20.85
N ARG A 308 -12.90 -6.68 -21.35
CA ARG A 308 -14.30 -6.84 -20.93
C ARG A 308 -15.18 -6.96 -22.17
N ALA A 309 -15.75 -8.14 -22.38
CA ALA A 309 -16.69 -8.42 -23.47
C ALA A 309 -18.11 -8.40 -22.89
N TYR A 310 -18.87 -7.37 -23.21
CA TYR A 310 -20.27 -7.22 -22.84
C TYR A 310 -21.17 -7.85 -23.90
N GLU A 311 -22.13 -8.66 -23.47
CA GLU A 311 -23.14 -9.26 -24.34
C GLU A 311 -24.52 -8.65 -24.07
N ASN A 312 -25.27 -8.38 -25.14
CA ASN A 312 -26.60 -7.79 -25.07
C ASN A 312 -27.62 -8.72 -25.72
N ASN A 313 -28.70 -9.04 -25.00
CA ASN A 313 -29.76 -9.97 -25.39
C ASN A 313 -31.16 -9.32 -25.46
N VAL A 314 -31.25 -7.98 -25.52
CA VAL A 314 -32.55 -7.31 -25.69
C VAL A 314 -33.12 -7.62 -27.08
N ASP A 315 -34.27 -8.30 -27.13
CA ASP A 315 -35.05 -8.52 -28.36
C ASP A 315 -36.27 -7.58 -28.36
N PHE A 316 -36.55 -6.96 -29.50
CA PHE A 316 -37.83 -6.31 -29.77
C PHE A 316 -38.38 -6.73 -31.13
N LEU A 317 -39.55 -7.38 -31.10
CA LEU A 317 -40.28 -7.86 -32.29
C LEU A 317 -39.45 -8.80 -33.21
N GLY A 318 -38.55 -9.62 -32.62
CA GLY A 318 -37.69 -10.54 -33.35
C GLY A 318 -36.42 -9.89 -33.91
N ASN A 319 -36.09 -8.67 -33.49
CA ASN A 319 -34.85 -7.98 -33.82
C ASN A 319 -34.06 -7.71 -32.54
N GLN A 320 -32.78 -8.09 -32.53
CA GLN A 320 -31.90 -7.84 -31.40
C GLN A 320 -31.55 -6.33 -31.35
N LEU A 321 -31.96 -5.66 -30.28
CA LEU A 321 -31.70 -4.25 -30.01
C LEU A 321 -30.41 -4.09 -29.21
N GLY A 322 -29.47 -3.33 -29.77
CA GLY A 322 -28.14 -3.17 -29.21
C GLY A 322 -27.19 -4.30 -29.62
N ASN A 323 -25.91 -4.13 -29.35
CA ASN A 323 -24.86 -5.00 -29.83
C ASN A 323 -23.92 -5.46 -28.70
N ASN A 324 -23.24 -6.57 -28.94
CA ASN A 324 -22.12 -7.01 -28.11
C ASN A 324 -20.94 -6.04 -28.33
N VAL A 325 -20.27 -5.63 -27.25
CA VAL A 325 -19.10 -4.73 -27.33
C VAL A 325 -17.99 -5.21 -26.42
N THR A 326 -16.78 -5.22 -26.95
CA THR A 326 -15.55 -5.52 -26.22
C THR A 326 -14.71 -4.26 -25.99
N VAL A 327 -14.25 -4.06 -24.76
CA VAL A 327 -13.38 -2.95 -24.32
C VAL A 327 -12.07 -3.49 -23.73
N HIS A 328 -10.99 -2.71 -23.87
CA HIS A 328 -9.66 -2.97 -23.33
C HIS A 328 -9.16 -1.78 -22.50
N PRO A 329 -9.74 -1.52 -21.31
CA PRO A 329 -9.29 -0.41 -20.50
C PRO A 329 -7.93 -0.69 -19.86
N VAL A 330 -6.99 0.21 -20.14
CA VAL A 330 -5.72 0.34 -19.42
C VAL A 330 -5.91 1.37 -18.31
N SER A 331 -5.48 1.05 -17.10
CA SER A 331 -5.68 1.90 -15.93
C SER A 331 -4.43 2.07 -15.08
N LEU A 332 -4.29 3.26 -14.51
CA LEU A 332 -3.31 3.61 -13.49
C LEU A 332 -4.08 4.12 -12.28
N THR A 333 -3.98 3.38 -11.17
CA THR A 333 -4.60 3.74 -9.89
C THR A 333 -3.54 4.08 -8.87
N TYR A 334 -3.64 5.25 -8.26
CA TYR A 334 -2.94 5.58 -7.02
C TYR A 334 -3.95 5.52 -5.87
N GLY A 335 -3.58 4.89 -4.76
CA GLY A 335 -4.43 4.82 -3.58
C GLY A 335 -3.64 4.74 -2.30
N GLY A 336 -4.24 5.22 -1.21
CA GLY A 336 -3.63 5.17 0.10
C GLY A 336 -4.63 5.20 1.25
N THR A 337 -4.17 4.73 2.40
CA THR A 337 -4.94 4.53 3.63
C THR A 337 -4.16 5.11 4.80
N LEU A 338 -4.84 5.86 5.66
CA LEU A 338 -4.32 6.42 6.89
C LEU A 338 -5.06 5.76 8.07
N SER A 339 -4.30 5.09 8.94
CA SER A 339 -4.83 4.40 10.13
C SER A 339 -4.29 5.03 11.40
N LEU A 340 -5.15 5.76 12.11
CA LEU A 340 -4.92 6.36 13.42
C LEU A 340 -5.86 5.70 14.46
N GLU A 341 -5.65 5.98 15.74
CA GLU A 341 -6.39 5.37 16.86
C GLU A 341 -7.93 5.43 16.70
N LYS A 342 -8.46 6.57 16.22
CA LYS A 342 -9.91 6.81 16.05
C LYS A 342 -10.36 7.05 14.62
N ILE A 343 -9.41 7.16 13.68
CA ILE A 343 -9.67 7.49 12.26
C ILE A 343 -9.07 6.38 11.40
N ASN A 344 -9.91 5.72 10.61
CA ASN A 344 -9.47 4.99 9.44
C ASN A 344 -10.03 5.70 8.21
N THR A 345 -9.18 6.09 7.27
CA THR A 345 -9.59 6.75 6.03
C THR A 345 -8.74 6.25 4.88
N GLY A 346 -9.32 6.15 3.69
CA GLY A 346 -8.59 5.78 2.50
C GLY A 346 -9.19 6.39 1.25
N PHE A 347 -8.36 6.56 0.22
CA PHE A 347 -8.77 7.10 -1.07
C PHE A 347 -8.12 6.35 -2.22
N TYR A 348 -8.72 6.47 -3.41
CA TYR A 348 -8.11 6.10 -4.67
C TYR A 348 -8.44 7.12 -5.77
N LEU A 349 -7.52 7.25 -6.72
CA LEU A 349 -7.66 7.99 -7.97
C LEU A 349 -7.18 7.08 -9.09
N MET A 350 -8.07 6.79 -10.04
CA MET A 350 -7.85 5.89 -11.17
C MET A 350 -8.04 6.65 -12.47
N GLY A 351 -6.95 6.88 -13.21
CA GLY A 351 -7.01 7.25 -14.62
C GLY A 351 -7.16 5.99 -15.47
N MET A 352 -8.03 6.03 -16.48
CA MET A 352 -8.30 4.91 -17.37
C MET A 352 -8.46 5.40 -18.81
N GLN A 353 -7.90 4.66 -19.76
CA GLN A 353 -8.08 4.87 -21.20
C GLN A 353 -8.45 3.55 -21.86
N ASN A 354 -9.49 3.55 -22.68
CA ASN A 354 -9.80 2.39 -23.51
C ASN A 354 -8.94 2.36 -24.76
N ILE A 355 -8.32 1.22 -25.06
CA ILE A 355 -7.52 1.04 -26.27
C ILE A 355 -8.37 0.29 -27.32
N PRO A 356 -8.67 0.91 -28.48
CA PRO A 356 -9.27 0.21 -29.61
C PRO A 356 -8.30 -0.82 -30.19
N GLY A 357 -8.83 -1.97 -30.61
CA GLY A 357 -8.09 -3.09 -31.20
C GLY A 357 -8.38 -4.40 -30.48
N SER A 358 -9.43 -5.11 -30.88
CA SER A 358 -9.69 -6.49 -30.46
C SER A 358 -9.24 -7.53 -31.48
N TRP A 359 -9.03 -8.74 -30.99
CA TRP A 359 -8.92 -9.96 -31.78
C TRP A 359 -10.29 -10.63 -32.01
N ASP A 360 -11.33 -10.27 -31.23
CA ASP A 360 -12.68 -10.84 -31.32
C ASP A 360 -13.60 -10.13 -32.34
N GLY A 361 -13.16 -8.99 -32.88
CA GLY A 361 -13.87 -8.19 -33.88
C GLY A 361 -15.07 -7.39 -33.35
N ARG A 362 -15.37 -7.43 -32.04
CA ARG A 362 -16.54 -6.78 -31.38
C ARG A 362 -16.21 -5.42 -30.78
N ASP A 363 -15.09 -4.81 -31.17
CA ASP A 363 -14.67 -3.50 -30.67
C ASP A 363 -14.81 -2.38 -31.72
N ASN A 364 -15.44 -2.64 -32.87
CA ASN A 364 -15.38 -1.76 -34.03
C ASN A 364 -16.30 -0.52 -33.89
N ALA A 365 -16.22 0.43 -34.82
CA ALA A 365 -16.97 1.70 -34.72
C ALA A 365 -18.49 1.50 -34.84
N ILE A 366 -18.93 0.53 -35.65
CA ILE A 366 -20.33 0.14 -35.78
C ILE A 366 -20.80 -0.52 -34.48
N ASP A 367 -19.94 -1.31 -33.83
CA ASP A 367 -20.33 -2.00 -32.59
C ASP A 367 -20.62 -1.01 -31.45
N PHE A 368 -19.75 -0.02 -31.26
CA PHE A 368 -19.92 1.02 -30.26
C PHE A 368 -21.13 1.90 -30.56
N GLU A 369 -21.33 2.32 -31.82
CA GLU A 369 -22.48 3.13 -32.23
C GLU A 369 -23.81 2.39 -32.00
N ASN A 370 -23.86 1.08 -32.35
CA ASN A 370 -25.02 0.22 -32.13
C ASN A 370 -25.30 -0.04 -30.63
N ALA A 371 -24.26 -0.11 -29.79
CA ALA A 371 -24.43 -0.26 -28.34
C ALA A 371 -24.86 1.05 -27.67
N ARG A 372 -24.39 2.21 -28.16
CA ARG A 372 -24.89 3.54 -27.79
C ARG A 372 -24.46 4.59 -28.81
N ALA A 373 -25.42 5.31 -29.39
CA ALA A 373 -25.16 6.34 -30.38
C ALA A 373 -24.16 7.43 -29.92
N GLY A 374 -23.10 7.61 -30.71
CA GLY A 374 -21.96 8.48 -30.46
C GLY A 374 -20.99 7.99 -29.38
N ALA A 375 -20.99 6.72 -28.99
CA ALA A 375 -20.03 6.18 -28.01
C ALA A 375 -18.61 6.14 -28.56
N SER A 376 -17.65 6.62 -27.77
CA SER A 376 -16.24 6.66 -28.17
C SER A 376 -15.57 5.30 -27.93
N ARG A 377 -14.85 4.80 -28.93
CA ARG A 377 -13.95 3.63 -28.78
C ARG A 377 -12.72 3.95 -27.95
N GLY A 378 -12.21 5.18 -28.01
CA GLY A 378 -10.97 5.61 -27.38
C GLY A 378 -11.20 6.47 -26.14
N TYR A 379 -12.23 6.14 -25.34
CA TYR A 379 -12.65 6.99 -24.23
C TYR A 379 -11.60 7.09 -23.13
N ASN A 380 -11.58 8.24 -22.45
CA ASN A 380 -10.79 8.48 -21.26
C ASN A 380 -11.72 8.70 -20.06
N MET A 381 -11.36 8.13 -18.91
CA MET A 381 -12.20 8.14 -17.72
C MET A 381 -11.34 8.33 -16.46
N LEU A 382 -11.85 9.16 -15.55
CA LEU A 382 -11.34 9.29 -14.19
C LEU A 382 -12.35 8.65 -13.24
N ARG A 383 -11.93 7.68 -12.44
CA ARG A 383 -12.68 7.19 -11.28
C ARG A 383 -11.97 7.60 -10.00
N TYR A 384 -12.73 7.97 -8.99
CA TYR A 384 -12.19 8.35 -7.69
C TYR A 384 -13.12 7.90 -6.57
N GLY A 385 -12.56 7.67 -5.40
CA GLY A 385 -13.35 7.43 -4.21
C GLY A 385 -12.55 7.67 -2.94
N ALA A 386 -13.29 7.96 -1.88
CA ALA A 386 -12.76 8.19 -0.54
C ALA A 386 -13.72 7.59 0.49
N ASN A 387 -13.16 6.99 1.55
CA ASN A 387 -13.91 6.47 2.68
C ASN A 387 -13.32 7.01 3.98
N LEU A 388 -14.19 7.24 4.97
CA LEU A 388 -13.83 7.65 6.32
C LEU A 388 -14.64 6.81 7.31
N SER A 389 -13.98 6.26 8.31
CA SER A 389 -14.58 5.63 9.49
C SER A 389 -14.00 6.30 10.74
N TYR A 390 -14.87 6.88 11.55
CA TYR A 390 -14.51 7.59 12.78
C TYR A 390 -15.15 6.95 14.00
N VAL A 391 -14.34 6.61 15.00
CA VAL A 391 -14.82 6.11 16.30
C VAL A 391 -15.16 7.29 17.20
N LEU A 392 -16.45 7.46 17.46
CA LEU A 392 -17.00 8.55 18.28
C LEU A 392 -16.82 8.29 19.79
N GLY A 393 -16.58 7.03 20.18
CA GLY A 393 -16.56 6.57 21.57
C GLY A 393 -17.87 5.92 21.99
N ALA A 394 -17.89 5.26 23.15
CA ALA A 394 -19.04 4.46 23.63
C ALA A 394 -19.61 3.50 22.56
N ASP A 395 -18.71 2.82 21.85
CA ASP A 395 -18.99 1.90 20.73
C ASP A 395 -19.68 2.51 19.49
N TRP A 396 -19.86 3.83 19.44
CA TRP A 396 -20.38 4.54 18.26
C TRP A 396 -19.32 4.77 17.19
N GLN A 397 -19.76 4.67 15.94
CA GLN A 397 -18.92 4.80 14.75
C GLN A 397 -19.69 5.55 13.65
N ALA A 398 -19.12 6.63 13.12
CA ALA A 398 -19.58 7.27 11.90
C ALA A 398 -18.82 6.72 10.69
N ARG A 399 -19.49 6.50 9.56
CA ARG A 399 -18.86 6.15 8.27
C ARG A 399 -19.36 7.07 7.16
N ALA A 400 -18.46 7.47 6.28
CA ALA A 400 -18.77 8.17 5.03
C ALA A 400 -18.04 7.48 3.87
N LEU A 401 -18.71 7.39 2.72
CA LEU A 401 -18.17 6.85 1.48
C LEU A 401 -18.56 7.79 0.33
N VAL A 402 -17.59 8.15 -0.49
CA VAL A 402 -17.74 8.92 -1.71
C VAL A 402 -17.12 8.11 -2.83
N ASN A 403 -17.85 7.96 -3.94
CA ASN A 403 -17.33 7.42 -5.20
C ASN A 403 -17.83 8.30 -6.33
N GLY A 404 -17.04 8.43 -7.40
CA GLY A 404 -17.41 9.20 -8.57
C GLY A 404 -16.67 8.76 -9.82
N GLN A 405 -17.26 9.12 -10.97
CA GLN A 405 -16.75 8.83 -12.30
C GLN A 405 -16.92 10.09 -13.15
N TYR A 406 -15.87 10.47 -13.87
CA TYR A 406 -15.85 11.62 -14.76
C TYR A 406 -15.28 11.22 -16.12
N THR A 407 -15.90 11.70 -17.19
CA THR A 407 -15.43 11.59 -18.57
C THR A 407 -16.12 12.67 -19.42
N ASN A 408 -15.44 13.10 -20.50
CA ASN A 408 -16.06 13.92 -21.54
C ASN A 408 -16.64 13.05 -22.69
N ASP A 409 -16.34 11.75 -22.70
CA ASP A 409 -16.73 10.82 -23.74
C ASP A 409 -18.09 10.16 -23.44
N ARG A 410 -18.82 9.79 -24.50
CA ARG A 410 -19.97 8.91 -24.36
C ARG A 410 -19.48 7.47 -24.19
N LEU A 411 -19.83 6.84 -23.07
CA LEU A 411 -19.47 5.46 -22.74
C LEU A 411 -20.57 4.47 -23.14
N VAL A 412 -20.20 3.26 -23.54
CA VAL A 412 -21.11 2.12 -23.66
C VAL A 412 -21.74 1.75 -22.30
N PRO A 413 -22.94 1.14 -22.25
CA PRO A 413 -23.68 0.94 -21.00
C PRO A 413 -22.90 0.25 -19.88
N GLY A 414 -22.11 -0.79 -20.20
CA GLY A 414 -21.30 -1.54 -19.22
C GLY A 414 -20.18 -0.75 -18.53
N GLU A 415 -19.82 0.42 -19.05
CA GLU A 415 -18.77 1.31 -18.52
C GLU A 415 -19.33 2.54 -17.79
N GLN A 416 -20.66 2.74 -17.83
CA GLN A 416 -21.32 3.88 -17.19
C GLN A 416 -21.37 3.74 -15.66
N TYR A 417 -21.48 4.87 -14.98
CA TYR A 417 -21.62 4.91 -13.53
C TYR A 417 -23.08 4.71 -13.12
N GLY A 418 -23.40 3.56 -12.54
CA GLY A 418 -24.73 3.30 -11.99
C GLY A 418 -24.92 4.00 -10.64
N ILE A 419 -26.05 4.71 -10.48
CA ILE A 419 -26.53 5.20 -9.19
C ILE A 419 -27.82 4.45 -8.86
N GLY A 420 -27.73 3.53 -7.91
CA GLY A 420 -28.86 2.73 -7.44
C GLY A 420 -28.38 1.67 -6.45
N GLY A 421 -29.13 1.47 -5.38
CA GLY A 421 -28.89 0.43 -4.38
C GLY A 421 -30.18 0.19 -3.60
N GLY A 422 -30.61 -1.07 -3.55
CA GLY A 422 -31.86 -1.53 -2.96
C GLY A 422 -32.00 -3.03 -3.19
#